data_AF-A0A1D7YCL2-F1
#
_entry.id   AF-A0A1D7YCL2-F1
#
_cell.length_a   1.000
_cell.length_b   1.000
_cell.length_c   1.000
_cell.angle_alpha   90.00
_cell.angle_beta   90.00
_cell.angle_gamma   90.00
#
_symmetry.space_group_name_H-M   'P 1'
#
loop_
_entity.id
_entity.type
_entity.pdbx_description
1 polymer ?
#
loop_
_entity_poly.entity_id
_entity_poly.type
_entity_poly.pdbx_seq_one_letter_code
_entity_poly.pdbx_strand_id
1 'polypeptide(L)'
;MYEALTDFWEAEGYRLVLADPKQKDFYTLHEEHNGWTVLDWTRGWEWDLRRRAQFHVSRVYDCPGLLTFMYDGDYWGYELFHHGVEVDQFVQWADADQCFFDDRPVGGRPELLVEQFPDLRLDLDHVRGYLTSYSTDDPAYEDFLWDDDDPRNRPVREGDAWGRLDGGAIFDFWSFLGAEHHSGPGCFPPAWRRFTTEPQ
;
A
#
# COMPACT_ATOMS: atom_id res chain seq x y z
N MET A 1 -8.20 -15.20 -4.77
CA MET A 1 -8.46 -13.75 -4.77
C MET A 1 -9.64 -13.33 -5.66
N TYR A 2 -9.65 -13.66 -6.96
CA TYR A 2 -10.67 -13.15 -7.89
C TYR A 2 -12.12 -13.57 -7.54
N GLU A 3 -12.34 -14.79 -7.06
CA GLU A 3 -13.67 -15.26 -6.64
C GLU A 3 -14.21 -14.46 -5.45
N ALA A 4 -13.39 -14.24 -4.40
CA ALA A 4 -13.78 -13.40 -3.27
C ALA A 4 -14.07 -11.95 -3.69
N LEU A 5 -13.38 -11.42 -4.71
CA LEU A 5 -13.70 -10.12 -5.26
C LEU A 5 -15.05 -10.15 -5.98
N THR A 6 -15.36 -11.19 -6.77
CA THR A 6 -16.69 -11.35 -7.37
C THR A 6 -17.78 -11.36 -6.31
N ASP A 7 -17.63 -12.17 -5.26
CA ASP A 7 -18.59 -12.27 -4.16
C ASP A 7 -18.82 -10.91 -3.49
N PHE A 8 -17.75 -10.16 -3.23
CA PHE A 8 -17.83 -8.81 -2.68
C PHE A 8 -18.63 -7.86 -3.59
N TRP A 9 -18.29 -7.81 -4.88
CA TRP A 9 -18.94 -6.90 -5.81
C TRP A 9 -20.40 -7.25 -6.07
N GLU A 10 -20.74 -8.54 -6.11
CA GLU A 10 -22.13 -8.99 -6.19
C GLU A 10 -22.95 -8.56 -4.97
N ALA A 11 -22.38 -8.64 -3.77
CA ALA A 11 -23.03 -8.14 -2.56
C ALA A 11 -23.24 -6.62 -2.57
N GLU A 12 -22.37 -5.87 -3.25
CA GLU A 12 -22.52 -4.41 -3.46
C GLU A 12 -23.43 -4.06 -4.66
N GLY A 13 -24.04 -5.04 -5.33
CA GLY A 13 -24.95 -4.83 -6.47
C GLY A 13 -24.24 -4.58 -7.81
N TYR A 14 -22.99 -4.99 -7.92
CA TYR A 14 -22.17 -4.91 -9.13
C TYR A 14 -21.82 -6.30 -9.65
N ARG A 15 -21.34 -6.36 -10.89
CA ARG A 15 -20.70 -7.55 -11.45
C ARG A 15 -19.31 -7.21 -11.97
N LEU A 16 -18.38 -8.15 -11.85
CA LEU A 16 -17.06 -8.03 -12.47
C LEU A 16 -17.14 -8.40 -13.95
N VAL A 17 -16.64 -7.51 -14.80
CA VAL A 17 -16.51 -7.73 -16.24
C VAL A 17 -15.09 -7.45 -16.70
N LEU A 18 -14.66 -8.04 -17.82
CA LEU A 18 -13.35 -7.74 -18.40
C LEU A 18 -13.27 -6.27 -18.80
N ALA A 19 -12.17 -5.60 -18.44
CA ALA A 19 -12.01 -4.19 -18.77
C ALA A 19 -11.65 -4.01 -20.25
N ASP A 20 -12.25 -3.01 -20.91
CA ASP A 20 -11.78 -2.55 -22.21
C ASP A 20 -10.38 -1.93 -22.03
N PRO A 21 -9.38 -2.25 -22.86
CA PRO A 21 -8.06 -1.62 -22.81
C PRO A 21 -8.10 -0.08 -22.83
N LYS A 22 -9.10 0.52 -23.47
CA LYS A 22 -9.34 1.97 -23.55
C LYS A 22 -9.97 2.56 -22.31
N GLN A 23 -10.50 1.72 -21.42
CA GLN A 23 -11.10 2.16 -20.18
C GLN A 23 -10.00 2.70 -19.25
N LYS A 24 -10.22 3.91 -18.73
CA LYS A 24 -9.31 4.56 -17.78
C LYS A 24 -9.41 3.92 -16.40
N ASP A 25 -10.59 3.44 -16.03
CA ASP A 25 -10.90 2.88 -14.72
C ASP A 25 -10.94 1.37 -14.79
N PHE A 26 -10.02 0.72 -14.11
CA PHE A 26 -9.93 -0.73 -14.07
C PHE A 26 -9.16 -1.19 -12.83
N TYR A 27 -9.29 -2.48 -12.57
CA TYR A 27 -8.52 -3.24 -11.61
C TYR A 27 -7.60 -4.18 -12.39
N THR A 28 -6.34 -4.26 -12.00
CA THR A 28 -5.39 -5.22 -12.54
C THR A 28 -4.92 -6.15 -11.44
N LEU A 29 -5.24 -7.42 -11.60
CA LEU A 29 -4.72 -8.49 -10.77
C LEU A 29 -3.44 -9.01 -11.42
N HIS A 30 -2.34 -8.93 -10.69
CA HIS A 30 -1.03 -9.42 -11.11
C HIS A 30 -0.80 -10.81 -10.53
N GLU A 31 -0.06 -11.63 -11.29
CA GLU A 31 0.22 -13.02 -10.90
C GLU A 31 1.02 -13.09 -9.59
N GLU A 32 0.91 -14.21 -8.89
CA GLU A 32 1.66 -14.51 -7.68
C GLU A 32 3.16 -14.59 -7.99
N HIS A 33 3.89 -13.50 -7.79
CA HIS A 33 5.34 -13.48 -7.85
C HIS A 33 5.90 -13.19 -6.46
N ASN A 34 6.87 -14.01 -6.03
CA ASN A 34 7.43 -13.95 -4.68
C ASN A 34 6.38 -14.02 -3.54
N GLY A 35 5.29 -14.76 -3.75
CA GLY A 35 4.23 -14.97 -2.74
C GLY A 35 3.21 -13.83 -2.65
N TRP A 36 3.27 -12.82 -3.51
CA TRP A 36 2.31 -11.73 -3.54
C TRP A 36 1.31 -11.85 -4.67
N THR A 37 0.02 -11.81 -4.33
CA THR A 37 -1.02 -11.45 -5.31
C THR A 37 -1.30 -9.96 -5.19
N VAL A 38 -0.89 -9.17 -6.19
CA VAL A 38 -1.05 -7.71 -6.19
C VAL A 38 -2.31 -7.32 -6.96
N LEU A 39 -3.14 -6.46 -6.36
CA LEU A 39 -4.29 -5.85 -7.02
C LEU A 39 -4.05 -4.35 -7.16
N ASP A 40 -3.83 -3.88 -8.38
CA ASP A 40 -3.66 -2.47 -8.73
C ASP A 40 -5.00 -1.84 -9.15
N TRP A 41 -5.24 -0.60 -8.71
CA TRP A 41 -6.51 0.12 -8.85
C TRP A 41 -6.25 1.49 -9.47
N THR A 42 -6.86 1.79 -10.61
CA THR A 42 -6.63 3.09 -11.28
C THR A 42 -7.54 4.23 -10.79
N ARG A 43 -8.53 3.94 -9.94
CA ARG A 43 -9.36 4.98 -9.28
C ARG A 43 -8.75 5.41 -7.95
N GLY A 44 -9.08 6.64 -7.50
CA GLY A 44 -8.49 7.30 -6.31
C GLY A 44 -9.45 7.64 -5.16
N TRP A 45 -10.75 7.82 -5.40
CA TRP A 45 -11.63 8.47 -4.42
C TRP A 45 -12.44 7.55 -3.49
N GLU A 46 -12.58 6.26 -3.81
CA GLU A 46 -13.44 5.32 -3.06
C GLU A 46 -12.63 4.54 -2.00
N TRP A 47 -11.86 5.24 -1.15
CA TRP A 47 -10.99 4.63 -0.13
C TRP A 47 -11.72 3.55 0.69
N ASP A 48 -12.90 3.88 1.24
CA ASP A 48 -13.71 2.95 2.03
C ASP A 48 -14.12 1.70 1.27
N LEU A 49 -14.45 1.83 -0.02
CA LEU A 49 -14.83 0.68 -0.84
C LEU A 49 -13.63 -0.24 -1.07
N ARG A 50 -12.43 0.33 -1.28
CA ARG A 50 -11.19 -0.46 -1.42
C ARG A 50 -10.91 -1.25 -0.17
N ARG A 51 -10.95 -0.54 0.96
CA ARG A 51 -10.70 -1.11 2.28
C ARG A 51 -11.66 -2.27 2.56
N ARG A 52 -12.95 -2.07 2.33
CA ARG A 52 -13.96 -3.13 2.49
C ARG A 52 -13.72 -4.33 1.58
N ALA A 53 -13.35 -4.11 0.31
CA ALA A 53 -13.05 -5.18 -0.63
C ALA A 53 -11.83 -6.01 -0.18
N GLN A 54 -10.73 -5.34 0.21
CA GLN A 54 -9.52 -6.00 0.71
C GLN A 54 -9.77 -6.77 2.01
N PHE A 55 -10.56 -6.20 2.92
CA PHE A 55 -10.91 -6.86 4.16
C PHE A 55 -11.80 -8.09 3.91
N HIS A 56 -12.70 -8.01 2.94
CA HIS A 56 -13.49 -9.17 2.52
C HIS A 56 -12.57 -10.30 2.01
N VAL A 57 -11.64 -9.99 1.10
CA VAL A 57 -10.67 -10.98 0.58
C VAL A 57 -9.85 -11.60 1.70
N SER A 58 -9.27 -10.77 2.59
CA SER A 58 -8.49 -11.23 3.73
C SER A 58 -9.29 -12.13 4.67
N ARG A 59 -10.59 -11.86 4.87
CA ARG A 59 -11.48 -12.70 5.68
C ARG A 59 -11.79 -14.03 5.00
N VAL A 60 -12.05 -14.03 3.69
CA VAL A 60 -12.41 -15.24 2.94
C VAL A 60 -11.23 -16.22 2.87
N TYR A 61 -10.01 -15.69 2.68
CA TYR A 61 -8.81 -16.52 2.56
C TYR A 61 -8.00 -16.66 3.85
N ASP A 62 -8.50 -16.10 4.96
CA ASP A 62 -7.85 -16.19 6.27
C ASP A 62 -6.38 -15.71 6.24
N CYS A 63 -6.12 -14.63 5.50
CA CYS A 63 -4.76 -14.22 5.15
C CYS A 63 -4.46 -12.76 5.53
N PRO A 64 -3.17 -12.42 5.73
CA PRO A 64 -2.76 -11.03 5.89
C PRO A 64 -2.78 -10.32 4.55
N GLY A 65 -2.91 -9.01 4.59
CA GLY A 65 -2.79 -8.18 3.42
C GLY A 65 -2.42 -6.75 3.77
N LEU A 66 -1.95 -6.04 2.76
CA LEU A 66 -1.47 -4.68 2.88
C LEU A 66 -2.15 -3.82 1.81
N LEU A 67 -2.79 -2.74 2.23
CA LEU A 67 -3.36 -1.73 1.35
C LEU A 67 -2.45 -0.51 1.42
N THR A 68 -1.65 -0.28 0.38
CA THR A 68 -0.76 0.88 0.29
C THR A 68 -1.36 1.98 -0.58
N PHE A 69 -1.06 3.23 -0.27
CA PHE A 69 -1.53 4.39 -1.03
C PHE A 69 -0.51 5.52 -1.03
N MET A 70 -0.56 6.36 -2.06
CA MET A 70 0.22 7.58 -2.20
C MET A 70 -0.75 8.75 -2.39
N TYR A 71 -0.52 9.85 -1.69
CA TYR A 71 -1.35 11.05 -1.71
C TYR A 71 -0.64 12.19 -2.43
N ASP A 72 -1.27 12.72 -3.48
CA ASP A 72 -0.78 13.81 -4.34
C ASP A 72 0.67 13.67 -4.89
N GLY A 73 1.29 12.51 -4.74
CA GLY A 73 2.67 12.24 -5.13
C GLY A 73 3.71 12.60 -4.07
N ASP A 74 3.27 13.18 -2.95
CA ASP A 74 4.16 13.80 -1.97
C ASP A 74 4.40 12.90 -0.74
N TYR A 75 3.41 12.11 -0.35
CA TYR A 75 3.57 11.16 0.77
C TYR A 75 2.79 9.86 0.58
N TRP A 76 3.09 8.88 1.43
CA TRP A 76 2.48 7.55 1.34
C TRP A 76 2.07 6.98 2.69
N GLY A 77 1.28 5.91 2.64
CA GLY A 77 0.83 5.18 3.82
C GLY A 77 0.39 3.76 3.50
N TYR A 78 0.06 3.01 4.55
CA TYR A 78 -0.57 1.71 4.43
C TYR A 78 -1.61 1.45 5.51
N GLU A 79 -2.47 0.47 5.23
CA GLU A 79 -3.26 -0.25 6.23
C GLU A 79 -2.95 -1.75 6.15
N LEU A 80 -2.50 -2.32 7.27
CA LEU A 80 -2.20 -3.73 7.44
C LEU A 80 -3.41 -4.39 8.08
N PHE A 81 -3.84 -5.50 7.49
CA PHE A 81 -5.02 -6.21 7.94
C PHE A 81 -4.81 -7.71 7.93
N HIS A 82 -5.55 -8.39 8.80
CA HIS A 82 -5.53 -9.82 8.95
C HIS A 82 -6.94 -10.32 9.26
N HIS A 83 -7.38 -11.39 8.59
CA HIS A 83 -8.73 -11.97 8.77
C HIS A 83 -9.86 -10.93 8.58
N GLY A 84 -9.63 -9.94 7.70
CA GLY A 84 -10.57 -8.85 7.41
C GLY A 84 -10.76 -7.85 8.54
N VAL A 85 -9.74 -7.68 9.40
CA VAL A 85 -9.67 -6.67 10.45
C VAL A 85 -8.34 -5.93 10.32
N GLU A 86 -8.37 -4.61 10.44
CA GLU A 86 -7.16 -3.79 10.57
C GLU A 86 -6.38 -4.15 11.83
N VAL A 87 -5.06 -4.33 11.68
CA VAL A 87 -4.15 -4.62 12.79
C VAL A 87 -3.08 -3.54 12.97
N ASP A 88 -2.77 -2.77 11.91
CA ASP A 88 -1.79 -1.67 11.96
C ASP A 88 -1.99 -0.67 10.83
N GLN A 89 -1.51 0.55 11.02
CA GLN A 89 -1.60 1.64 10.06
C GLN A 89 -0.34 2.50 10.09
N PHE A 90 0.06 2.97 8.91
CA PHE A 90 1.19 3.87 8.74
C PHE A 90 0.83 5.02 7.82
N VAL A 91 1.24 6.23 8.20
CA VAL A 91 1.28 7.39 7.31
C VAL A 91 2.63 8.07 7.49
N GLN A 92 3.30 8.37 6.38
CA GLN A 92 4.58 9.06 6.39
C GLN A 92 4.44 10.48 6.97
N TRP A 93 3.35 11.18 6.64
CA TRP A 93 3.00 12.47 7.23
C TRP A 93 1.93 12.29 8.33
N ALA A 94 2.34 12.36 9.60
CA ALA A 94 1.52 12.00 10.75
C ALA A 94 0.75 13.17 11.40
N ASP A 95 0.50 14.26 10.65
CA ASP A 95 -0.27 15.40 11.18
C ASP A 95 -1.75 15.02 11.35
N ALA A 96 -2.34 15.41 12.48
CA ALA A 96 -3.70 15.01 12.85
C ALA A 96 -4.76 15.42 11.83
N ASP A 97 -4.58 16.56 11.17
CA ASP A 97 -5.53 17.10 10.19
C ASP A 97 -5.45 16.43 8.80
N GLN A 98 -4.46 15.56 8.58
CA GLN A 98 -4.23 14.85 7.32
C GLN A 98 -4.41 13.33 7.43
N CYS A 99 -4.79 12.82 8.61
CA CYS A 99 -4.99 11.40 8.81
C CYS A 99 -6.32 10.91 8.18
N PHE A 100 -6.21 10.01 7.19
CA PHE A 100 -7.35 9.25 6.63
C PHE A 100 -7.90 8.18 7.59
N PHE A 101 -7.18 7.98 8.69
CA PHE A 101 -7.46 6.98 9.70
C PHE A 101 -8.08 7.67 10.92
N ASP A 102 -8.88 6.90 11.67
CA ASP A 102 -9.41 7.33 12.96
C ASP A 102 -8.27 7.64 13.97
N ASP A 103 -8.60 7.98 15.22
CA ASP A 103 -7.68 8.40 16.30
C ASP A 103 -6.58 7.39 16.72
N ARG A 104 -6.25 6.38 15.89
CA ARG A 104 -5.22 5.38 16.14
C ARG A 104 -3.82 5.92 15.78
N PRO A 105 -2.76 5.41 16.43
CA PRO A 105 -1.40 5.73 16.02
C PRO A 105 -1.12 5.31 14.58
N VAL A 106 -0.64 6.24 13.76
CA VAL A 106 -0.29 6.02 12.33
C VAL A 106 1.22 5.91 12.09
N GLY A 107 1.99 5.57 13.13
CA GLY A 107 3.44 5.42 13.02
C GLY A 107 3.89 4.08 12.43
N GLY A 108 2.97 3.16 12.21
CA GLY A 108 3.27 1.77 11.87
C GLY A 108 4.02 1.03 12.99
N ARG A 109 4.01 -0.30 12.91
CA ARG A 109 4.67 -1.20 13.85
C ARG A 109 5.55 -2.17 13.07
N PRO A 110 6.84 -1.85 12.91
CA PRO A 110 7.78 -2.67 12.15
C PRO A 110 7.76 -4.15 12.52
N GLU A 111 7.72 -4.46 13.81
CA GLU A 111 7.69 -5.82 14.32
C GLU A 111 6.42 -6.55 13.88
N LEU A 112 5.26 -5.88 13.94
CA LEU A 112 3.99 -6.46 13.55
C LEU A 112 3.93 -6.73 12.03
N LEU A 113 4.46 -5.81 11.22
CA LEU A 113 4.55 -6.02 9.77
C LEU A 113 5.39 -7.26 9.43
N VAL A 114 6.55 -7.42 10.09
CA VAL A 114 7.40 -8.61 9.92
C VAL A 114 6.67 -9.88 10.36
N GLU A 115 5.95 -9.83 11.48
CA GLU A 115 5.18 -10.96 12.01
C GLU A 115 4.05 -11.42 11.08
N GLN A 116 3.41 -10.50 10.34
CA GLN A 116 2.34 -10.86 9.40
C GLN A 116 2.85 -11.58 8.14
N PHE A 117 4.11 -11.34 7.74
CA PHE A 117 4.65 -11.90 6.49
C PHE A 117 5.97 -12.66 6.72
N PRO A 118 5.96 -13.74 7.53
CA PRO A 118 7.18 -14.45 7.92
C PRO A 118 7.94 -15.06 6.73
N ASP A 119 7.23 -15.45 5.67
CA ASP A 119 7.81 -16.06 4.48
C ASP A 119 8.66 -15.09 3.65
N LEU A 120 8.42 -13.77 3.79
CA LEU A 120 9.19 -12.74 3.11
C LEU A 120 10.56 -12.50 3.77
N ARG A 121 10.76 -12.97 5.02
CA ARG A 121 12.01 -12.81 5.78
C ARG A 121 12.53 -11.37 5.77
N LEU A 122 11.61 -10.43 5.98
CA LEU A 122 11.90 -9.01 5.97
C LEU A 122 12.95 -8.64 7.03
N ASP A 123 13.90 -7.82 6.65
CA ASP A 123 14.86 -7.23 7.58
C ASP A 123 14.17 -6.14 8.40
N LEU A 124 14.17 -6.29 9.72
CA LEU A 124 13.45 -5.39 10.63
C LEU A 124 14.02 -3.97 10.63
N ASP A 125 15.32 -3.80 10.42
CA ASP A 125 15.93 -2.47 10.41
C ASP A 125 15.61 -1.74 9.11
N HIS A 126 15.51 -2.46 7.98
CA HIS A 126 14.96 -1.89 6.75
C HIS A 126 13.48 -1.54 6.90
N VAL A 127 12.66 -2.38 7.53
CA VAL A 127 11.25 -2.03 7.81
C VAL A 127 11.17 -0.74 8.62
N ARG A 128 11.95 -0.61 9.70
CA ARG A 128 12.04 0.64 10.49
C ARG A 128 12.44 1.84 9.64
N GLY A 129 13.36 1.65 8.69
CA GLY A 129 13.75 2.69 7.75
C GLY A 129 12.58 3.15 6.86
N TYR A 130 11.82 2.22 6.28
CA TYR A 130 10.67 2.57 5.44
C TYR A 130 9.54 3.20 6.26
N LEU A 131 9.32 2.75 7.49
CA LEU A 131 8.29 3.28 8.38
C LEU A 131 8.78 4.53 9.14
N THR A 132 9.41 5.44 8.40
CA THR A 132 9.82 6.76 8.92
C THR A 132 8.68 7.74 8.72
N SER A 133 8.03 8.14 9.82
CA SER A 133 7.05 9.23 9.81
C SER A 133 7.66 10.56 10.24
N TYR A 134 7.04 11.66 9.82
CA TYR A 134 7.31 13.01 10.28
C TYR A 134 6.03 13.78 10.56
N SER A 135 6.15 14.88 11.31
CA SER A 135 5.08 15.85 11.54
C SER A 135 5.61 17.24 11.25
N THR A 136 4.80 18.12 10.65
CA THR A 136 5.20 19.53 10.44
C THR A 136 5.20 20.34 11.73
N ASP A 137 4.53 19.82 12.78
CA ASP A 137 4.57 20.39 14.12
C ASP A 137 5.86 20.03 14.89
N ASP A 138 6.71 19.11 14.35
CA ASP A 138 8.02 18.84 14.94
C ASP A 138 8.86 20.12 14.89
N PRO A 139 9.36 20.64 16.04
CA PRO A 139 10.22 21.82 16.05
C PRO A 139 11.48 21.70 15.19
N ALA A 140 11.93 20.47 14.92
CA ALA A 140 13.07 20.19 14.06
C ALA A 140 12.67 19.94 12.59
N TYR A 141 11.39 20.06 12.21
CA TYR A 141 10.90 19.77 10.87
C TYR A 141 11.72 20.46 9.77
N GLU A 142 11.88 21.78 9.88
CA GLU A 142 12.66 22.57 8.92
C GLU A 142 14.15 22.22 8.93
N ASP A 143 14.69 21.73 10.06
CA ASP A 143 16.11 21.39 10.16
C ASP A 143 16.44 20.16 9.30
N PHE A 144 15.53 19.20 9.22
CA PHE A 144 15.77 17.98 8.45
C PHE A 144 15.15 17.99 7.07
N LEU A 145 14.07 18.73 6.82
CA LEU A 145 13.42 18.72 5.51
C LEU A 145 14.36 19.15 4.38
N TRP A 146 15.27 20.09 4.69
CA TRP A 146 16.18 20.69 3.71
C TRP A 146 17.62 20.21 3.84
N ASP A 147 17.90 19.24 4.71
CA ASP A 147 19.24 18.72 4.94
C ASP A 147 19.46 17.39 4.21
N ASP A 148 20.06 17.43 3.03
CA ASP A 148 20.41 16.24 2.24
C ASP A 148 21.31 15.24 3.02
N ASP A 149 22.00 15.71 4.07
CA ASP A 149 22.82 14.85 4.92
C ASP A 149 22.06 14.15 6.05
N ASP A 150 20.80 14.55 6.29
CA ASP A 150 19.94 13.88 7.26
C ASP A 150 19.65 12.43 6.81
N PRO A 151 19.86 11.42 7.67
CA PRO A 151 19.58 10.02 7.32
C PRO A 151 18.15 9.75 6.83
N ARG A 152 17.18 10.59 7.15
CA ARG A 152 15.78 10.49 6.71
C ARG A 152 15.60 10.87 5.24
N ASN A 153 16.47 11.71 4.69
CA ASN A 153 16.48 12.07 3.26
C ASN A 153 17.32 11.10 2.41
N ARG A 154 17.92 10.09 3.04
CA ARG A 154 18.72 9.08 2.36
C ARG A 154 17.93 7.79 2.16
N PRO A 155 18.19 7.04 1.09
CA PRO A 155 17.52 5.77 0.86
C PRO A 155 17.72 4.77 2.00
N VAL A 156 16.76 3.87 2.19
CA VAL A 156 16.79 2.88 3.27
C VAL A 156 17.84 1.80 2.99
N ARG A 157 17.87 1.29 1.75
CA ARG A 157 18.79 0.23 1.30
C ARG A 157 19.68 0.71 0.16
N GLU A 158 20.77 0.00 -0.05
CA GLU A 158 21.57 0.15 -1.26
C GLU A 158 20.71 -0.24 -2.49
N GLY A 159 20.64 0.66 -3.48
CA GLY A 159 19.88 0.46 -4.71
C GLY A 159 18.45 1.02 -4.70
N ASP A 160 17.95 1.46 -3.55
CA ASP A 160 16.74 2.28 -3.46
C ASP A 160 16.96 3.65 -4.13
N ALA A 161 15.93 4.19 -4.76
CA ALA A 161 16.01 5.43 -5.53
C ALA A 161 15.63 6.68 -4.73
N TRP A 162 14.86 6.52 -3.66
CA TRP A 162 14.21 7.63 -2.94
C TRP A 162 14.64 7.70 -1.48
N GLY A 163 14.67 8.91 -0.93
CA GLY A 163 14.82 9.15 0.50
C GLY A 163 13.60 8.67 1.28
N ARG A 164 13.75 8.42 2.59
CA ARG A 164 12.67 7.84 3.42
C ARG A 164 11.46 8.77 3.56
N LEU A 165 11.66 10.07 3.40
CA LEU A 165 10.63 11.09 3.46
C LEU A 165 10.03 11.46 2.09
N ASP A 166 10.58 10.91 0.99
CA ASP A 166 10.01 11.14 -0.33
C ASP A 166 8.75 10.27 -0.52
N GLY A 167 7.73 10.79 -1.21
CA GLY A 167 6.55 10.01 -1.59
C GLY A 167 6.91 8.79 -2.46
N GLY A 168 8.02 8.85 -3.19
CA GLY A 168 8.55 7.74 -3.99
C GLY A 168 9.07 6.54 -3.18
N ALA A 169 9.31 6.70 -1.87
CA ALA A 169 9.78 5.62 -0.99
C ALA A 169 8.83 4.40 -0.98
N ILE A 170 7.54 4.59 -1.27
CA ILE A 170 6.57 3.49 -1.43
C ILE A 170 6.99 2.48 -2.51
N PHE A 171 7.60 2.94 -3.60
CA PHE A 171 8.04 2.09 -4.70
C PHE A 171 9.23 1.21 -4.30
N ASP A 172 10.17 1.80 -3.56
CA ASP A 172 11.30 1.08 -2.97
C ASP A 172 10.80 0.08 -1.92
N PHE A 173 9.80 0.47 -1.12
CA PHE A 173 9.15 -0.40 -0.15
C PHE A 173 8.43 -1.59 -0.79
N TRP A 174 7.69 -1.41 -1.89
CA TRP A 174 7.10 -2.52 -2.64
C TRP A 174 8.18 -3.50 -3.15
N SER A 175 9.28 -2.96 -3.66
CA SER A 175 10.41 -3.78 -4.10
C SER A 175 11.05 -4.55 -2.95
N PHE A 176 11.17 -3.92 -1.78
CA PHE A 176 11.62 -4.56 -0.55
C PHE A 176 10.71 -5.70 -0.10
N LEU A 177 9.39 -5.53 -0.22
CA LEU A 177 8.42 -6.61 0.03
C LEU A 177 8.49 -7.73 -1.01
N GLY A 178 9.17 -7.53 -2.14
CA GLY A 178 9.26 -8.49 -3.24
C GLY A 178 8.14 -8.34 -4.28
N ALA A 179 7.33 -7.29 -4.19
CA ALA A 179 6.34 -6.93 -5.21
C ALA A 179 7.07 -6.22 -6.37
N GLU A 180 7.36 -6.98 -7.43
CA GLU A 180 8.05 -6.45 -8.61
C GLU A 180 7.23 -5.37 -9.31
N HIS A 181 7.79 -4.17 -9.39
CA HIS A 181 7.23 -3.07 -10.15
C HIS A 181 8.31 -2.53 -11.11
N HIS A 182 7.94 -2.17 -12.33
CA HIS A 182 8.81 -1.50 -13.27
C HIS A 182 8.69 0.01 -13.04
N SER A 183 9.78 0.65 -12.61
CA SER A 183 10.00 2.11 -12.49
C SER A 183 8.83 3.00 -12.96
N GLY A 184 7.81 3.14 -12.09
CA GLY A 184 6.59 3.92 -12.33
C GLY A 184 5.36 3.37 -11.57
N PRO A 185 4.40 4.23 -11.17
CA PRO A 185 3.14 3.78 -10.59
C PRO A 185 2.32 2.94 -11.59
N GLY A 186 1.77 1.82 -11.13
CA GLY A 186 0.89 0.95 -11.93
C GLY A 186 1.58 0.04 -12.94
N CYS A 187 2.88 -0.23 -12.75
CA CYS A 187 3.69 -1.01 -13.67
C CYS A 187 4.12 -2.36 -13.07
N PHE A 188 3.19 -3.16 -12.56
CA PHE A 188 3.47 -4.54 -12.10
C PHE A 188 3.38 -5.55 -13.28
N PRO A 189 4.40 -6.37 -13.55
CA PRO A 189 4.34 -7.46 -14.52
C PRO A 189 4.34 -8.85 -13.85
N PRO A 190 3.77 -9.91 -14.46
CA PRO A 190 2.74 -9.90 -15.51
C PRO A 190 1.33 -9.68 -14.93
N ALA A 191 0.45 -9.05 -15.72
CA ALA A 191 -0.96 -8.92 -15.38
C ALA A 191 -1.70 -10.25 -15.67
N TRP A 192 -2.28 -10.85 -14.63
CA TRP A 192 -3.09 -12.07 -14.77
C TRP A 192 -4.50 -11.76 -15.29
N ARG A 193 -5.13 -10.69 -14.78
CA ARG A 193 -6.48 -10.31 -15.20
C ARG A 193 -6.71 -8.81 -15.05
N ARG A 194 -7.38 -8.21 -16.03
CA ARG A 194 -7.84 -6.83 -15.98
C ARG A 194 -9.37 -6.79 -16.05
N PHE A 195 -10.00 -6.11 -15.09
CA PHE A 195 -11.46 -6.10 -14.94
C PHE A 195 -11.98 -4.76 -14.44
N THR A 196 -13.28 -4.53 -14.60
CA THR A 196 -14.03 -3.38 -14.07
C THR A 196 -15.34 -3.88 -13.46
N THR A 197 -16.05 -2.99 -12.77
CA THR A 197 -17.38 -3.23 -12.23
C THR A 197 -18.46 -2.58 -13.09
N GLU A 198 -19.58 -3.26 -13.28
CA GLU A 198 -20.81 -2.72 -13.88
C GLU A 198 -21.99 -2.94 -12.91
N PRO A 199 -22.96 -2.00 -12.82
CA PRO A 199 -24.19 -2.26 -12.09
C PRO A 199 -24.91 -3.49 -12.64
N GLN A 200 -25.56 -4.26 -11.77
CA GLN A 200 -26.44 -5.36 -12.17
C GLN A 200 -27.79 -4.87 -12.72
#